data_AF-A0A6N7VLS6-F1
#
_entry.id   AF-A0A6N7VLS6-F1
#
_cell.length_a   1.000
_cell.length_b   1.000
_cell.length_c   1.000
_cell.angle_alpha   90.00
_cell.angle_beta   90.00
_cell.angle_gamma   90.00
#
_symmetry.space_group_name_H-M   'P 1'
#
loop_
_entity.id
_entity.type
_entity.pdbx_description
1 polymer ?
#
loop_
_entity_poly.entity_id
_entity_poly.type
_entity_poly.pdbx_seq_one_letter_code
_entity_poly.pdbx_strand_id
1 'polypeptide(L)'
;MDKNVLWYKNKRVEELSKVLLDKEYLIHCVESLEEGKERIISLLNKDKTVALGDTWELNTEEFIERLKECKFFNYMEAGEKKEEIKRDSLTAEIAILEGEFISEDGQIVMVGDYNTSSALFGAENIIILLSENKIVKNLDIALDRVEKLKKYYKLKNEKLGNLNDGLSIGVIENGRKFNKRITLIFTLEDTGL
;
A
#
# COMPACT_ATOMS: atom_id res chain seq x y z
N MET A 1 17.84 13.71 -7.33
CA MET A 1 18.06 12.57 -8.25
C MET A 1 18.74 13.07 -9.52
N ASP A 2 19.60 12.27 -10.15
CA ASP A 2 20.19 12.62 -11.46
C ASP A 2 19.08 12.80 -12.52
N LYS A 3 19.26 13.76 -13.45
CA LYS A 3 18.23 14.10 -14.44
C LYS A 3 17.90 12.94 -15.38
N ASN A 4 18.89 12.12 -15.74
CA ASN A 4 18.67 10.96 -16.62
C ASN A 4 17.95 9.84 -15.87
N VAL A 5 18.29 9.64 -14.59
CA VAL A 5 17.59 8.67 -13.73
C VAL A 5 16.13 9.08 -13.53
N LEU A 6 15.88 10.36 -13.23
CA LEU A 6 14.51 10.89 -13.09
C LEU A 6 13.71 10.72 -14.38
N TRP A 7 14.31 11.01 -15.53
CA TRP A 7 13.66 10.81 -16.83
C TRP A 7 13.31 9.34 -17.08
N TYR A 8 14.23 8.42 -16.78
CA TYR A 8 14.01 6.98 -16.94
C TYR A 8 12.87 6.46 -16.06
N LYS A 9 12.88 6.81 -14.76
CA LYS A 9 11.84 6.43 -13.80
C LYS A 9 10.46 6.95 -14.22
N ASN A 10 10.40 8.22 -14.63
CA ASN A 10 9.18 8.81 -15.19
C ASN A 10 8.65 8.01 -16.37
N LYS A 11 9.52 7.63 -17.31
CA LYS A 11 9.11 6.85 -18.48
C LYS A 11 8.61 5.45 -18.12
N ARG A 12 9.23 4.76 -17.16
CA ARG A 12 8.70 3.46 -16.68
C ARG A 12 7.32 3.60 -16.06
N VAL A 13 7.11 4.60 -15.19
CA VAL A 13 5.82 4.83 -14.55
C VAL A 13 4.76 5.29 -15.56
N GLU A 14 5.13 6.10 -16.56
CA GLU A 14 4.21 6.52 -17.64
C GLU A 14 3.70 5.32 -18.46
N GLU A 15 4.58 4.39 -18.85
CA GLU A 15 4.17 3.19 -19.59
C GLU A 15 3.29 2.27 -18.74
N LEU A 16 3.67 2.03 -17.48
CA LEU A 16 2.86 1.24 -16.55
C LEU A 16 1.50 1.87 -16.29
N SER A 17 1.43 3.21 -16.19
CA SER A 17 0.18 3.93 -15.95
C SER A 17 -0.86 3.67 -17.02
N LYS A 18 -0.46 3.47 -18.28
CA LYS A 18 -1.39 3.12 -19.37
C LYS A 18 -2.07 1.78 -19.09
N VAL A 19 -1.28 0.77 -18.71
CA VAL A 19 -1.79 -0.57 -18.34
C VAL A 19 -2.71 -0.50 -17.13
N LEU A 20 -2.33 0.30 -16.13
CA LEU A 20 -3.11 0.45 -14.91
C LEU A 20 -4.44 1.18 -15.14
N LEU A 21 -4.48 2.21 -15.99
CA LEU A 21 -5.71 2.89 -16.38
C LEU A 21 -6.65 1.94 -17.13
N ASP A 22 -6.12 1.11 -18.04
CA ASP A 22 -6.88 0.07 -18.73
C ASP A 22 -7.46 -0.97 -17.75
N LYS A 23 -6.78 -1.20 -16.63
CA LYS A 23 -7.25 -2.04 -15.52
C LYS A 23 -8.17 -1.32 -14.52
N GLU A 24 -8.57 -0.09 -14.81
CA GLU A 24 -9.47 0.77 -14.01
C GLU A 24 -8.93 1.15 -12.63
N TYR A 25 -7.61 1.23 -12.46
CA TYR A 25 -7.03 1.88 -11.29
C TYR A 25 -7.17 3.41 -11.39
N LEU A 26 -7.38 4.07 -10.25
CA LEU A 26 -7.14 5.51 -10.13
C LEU A 26 -5.67 5.72 -9.79
N ILE A 27 -4.97 6.65 -10.44
CA ILE A 27 -3.51 6.77 -10.31
C ILE A 27 -3.11 8.21 -10.05
N HIS A 28 -2.24 8.40 -9.06
CA HIS A 28 -1.55 9.64 -8.79
C HIS A 28 -0.05 9.39 -8.76
N CYS A 29 0.66 9.95 -9.74
CA CYS A 29 2.12 9.92 -9.77
C CYS A 29 2.68 11.12 -9.02
N VAL A 30 3.65 10.89 -8.14
CA VAL A 30 4.30 11.90 -7.30
C VAL A 30 5.82 11.70 -7.33
N GLU A 31 6.60 12.74 -7.05
CA GLU A 31 8.06 12.64 -7.15
C GLU A 31 8.70 12.05 -5.88
N SER A 32 8.05 12.22 -4.72
CA SER A 32 8.59 11.83 -3.42
C SER A 32 7.57 11.12 -2.51
N LEU A 33 8.07 10.42 -1.49
CA LEU A 33 7.24 9.82 -0.45
C LEU A 33 6.42 10.87 0.30
N GLU A 34 6.99 12.05 0.57
CA GLU A 34 6.28 13.14 1.26
C GLU A 34 5.12 13.69 0.43
N GLU A 35 5.32 13.92 -0.87
CA GLU A 35 4.22 14.24 -1.78
C GLU A 35 3.17 13.12 -1.82
N GLY A 36 3.61 11.86 -1.72
CA GLY A 36 2.72 10.71 -1.60
C GLY A 36 1.85 10.79 -0.34
N LYS A 37 2.43 11.07 0.83
CA LYS A 37 1.70 11.25 2.09
C LYS A 37 0.70 12.41 2.00
N GLU A 38 1.12 13.57 1.48
CA GLU A 38 0.22 14.70 1.26
C GLU A 38 -0.94 14.33 0.35
N ARG A 39 -0.64 13.59 -0.73
CA ARG A 39 -1.66 13.14 -1.67
C ARG A 39 -2.65 12.20 -0.99
N ILE A 40 -2.19 11.23 -0.20
CA ILE A 40 -3.07 10.33 0.56
C ILE A 40 -4.00 11.16 1.45
N ILE A 41 -3.47 12.08 2.26
CA ILE A 41 -4.29 12.89 3.19
C ILE A 41 -5.32 13.73 2.42
N SER A 42 -4.95 14.31 1.27
CA SER A 42 -5.87 15.10 0.45
C SER A 42 -7.05 14.29 -0.11
N LEU A 43 -6.94 12.96 -0.17
CA LEU A 43 -7.99 12.06 -0.64
C LEU A 43 -8.91 11.57 0.49
N LEU A 44 -8.54 11.78 1.75
CA LEU A 44 -9.32 11.34 2.89
C LEU A 44 -10.53 12.24 3.11
N ASN A 45 -11.59 11.64 3.66
CA ASN A 45 -12.75 12.36 4.18
C ASN A 45 -12.80 12.15 5.69
N LYS A 46 -12.79 13.27 6.45
CA LYS A 46 -12.75 13.26 7.92
C LYS A 46 -13.95 12.56 8.56
N ASP A 47 -15.10 12.53 7.87
CA ASP A 47 -16.31 11.87 8.37
C ASP A 47 -16.30 10.35 8.14
N LYS A 48 -15.35 9.84 7.35
CA LYS A 48 -15.22 8.43 7.03
C LYS A 48 -14.29 7.70 7.98
N THR A 49 -14.56 6.41 8.16
CA THR A 49 -13.66 5.50 8.86
C THR A 49 -12.41 5.21 8.05
N VAL A 50 -11.25 5.36 8.68
CA VAL A 50 -9.94 5.18 8.05
C VAL A 50 -9.14 4.12 8.79
N ALA A 51 -8.49 3.24 8.05
CA ALA A 51 -7.53 2.29 8.58
C ALA A 51 -6.16 2.47 7.90
N LEU A 52 -5.09 2.25 8.66
CA LEU A 52 -3.73 2.17 8.16
C LEU A 52 -3.29 0.71 8.25
N GLY A 53 -2.70 0.17 7.18
CA GLY A 53 -2.16 -1.18 7.19
C GLY A 53 -0.81 -1.31 7.88
N ASP A 54 -0.29 -2.52 7.82
CA ASP A 54 1.05 -2.84 8.28
C ASP A 54 2.05 -2.30 7.26
N THR A 55 2.47 -1.05 7.46
CA THR A 55 3.30 -0.27 6.54
C THR A 55 4.60 0.16 7.21
N TRP A 56 5.67 0.35 6.45
CA TRP A 56 6.91 0.90 7.00
C TRP A 56 7.00 2.41 6.78
N GLU A 57 6.75 2.86 5.56
CA GLU A 57 6.96 4.24 5.12
C GLU A 57 5.90 5.21 5.60
N LEU A 58 4.70 4.69 5.90
CA LEU A 58 3.59 5.46 6.42
C LEU A 58 3.46 5.37 7.95
N ASN A 59 4.26 4.52 8.60
CA ASN A 59 4.27 4.38 10.05
C ASN A 59 5.18 5.43 10.71
N THR A 60 4.87 6.71 10.46
CA THR A 60 5.53 7.86 11.09
C THR A 60 4.55 8.58 12.01
N GLU A 61 5.06 9.13 13.12
CA GLU A 61 4.25 9.87 14.09
C GLU A 61 3.47 11.01 13.43
N GLU A 62 4.12 11.78 12.56
CA GLU A 62 3.50 12.87 11.82
C GLU A 62 2.34 12.41 10.94
N PHE A 63 2.49 11.31 10.20
CA PHE A 63 1.43 10.82 9.32
C PHE A 63 0.26 10.27 10.13
N ILE A 64 0.55 9.50 11.18
CA ILE A 64 -0.46 8.95 12.09
C ILE A 64 -1.26 10.05 12.77
N GLU A 65 -0.61 11.13 13.23
CA GLU A 65 -1.30 12.24 13.87
C GLU A 65 -2.30 12.92 12.93
N ARG A 66 -1.96 13.04 11.64
CA ARG A 66 -2.90 13.55 10.63
C ARG A 66 -4.07 12.61 10.39
N LEU A 67 -3.88 11.30 10.49
CA LEU A 67 -4.99 10.34 10.38
C LEU A 67 -5.99 10.48 11.54
N LYS A 68 -5.56 10.91 12.73
CA LYS A 68 -6.45 11.16 13.88
C LYS A 68 -7.47 12.29 13.64
N GLU A 69 -7.30 13.10 12.58
CA GLU A 69 -8.31 14.05 12.14
C GLU A 69 -9.53 13.37 11.48
N CYS A 70 -9.43 12.08 11.14
CA CYS A 70 -10.50 11.24 10.63
C CYS A 70 -11.03 10.29 11.72
N LYS A 71 -12.06 9.49 11.41
CA LYS A 71 -12.47 8.36 12.27
C LYS A 71 -11.48 7.19 12.13
N PHE A 72 -10.29 7.36 12.69
CA PHE A 72 -9.17 6.45 12.51
C PHE A 72 -9.19 5.26 13.47
N PHE A 73 -9.09 4.06 12.92
CA PHE A 73 -8.86 2.83 13.69
C PHE A 73 -7.40 2.74 14.14
N ASN A 74 -7.07 3.44 15.23
CA ASN A 74 -5.71 3.50 15.76
C ASN A 74 -5.35 2.25 16.58
N TYR A 75 -5.23 1.09 15.94
CA TYR A 75 -4.87 -0.16 16.63
C TYR A 75 -3.41 -0.18 17.14
N MET A 76 -2.54 0.69 16.61
CA MET A 76 -1.13 0.79 17.03
C MET A 76 -0.99 1.32 18.47
N GLU A 77 -1.91 2.16 18.92
CA GLU A 77 -1.95 2.71 20.28
C GLU A 77 -2.94 1.97 21.21
N ALA A 78 -3.57 0.90 20.73
CA ALA A 78 -4.68 0.24 21.41
C ALA A 78 -4.30 -0.77 22.51
N GLY A 79 -3.00 -1.01 22.72
CA GLY A 79 -2.51 -1.94 23.74
C GLY A 79 -3.15 -3.34 23.61
N GLU A 80 -3.77 -3.83 24.69
CA GLU A 80 -4.42 -5.15 24.74
C GLU A 80 -5.57 -5.31 23.74
N LYS A 81 -6.20 -4.20 23.30
CA LYS A 81 -7.29 -4.22 22.31
C LYS A 81 -6.80 -4.18 20.87
N LYS A 82 -5.48 -4.22 20.63
CA LYS A 82 -4.89 -4.15 19.28
C LYS A 82 -5.57 -5.09 18.29
N GLU A 83 -5.73 -6.36 18.64
CA GLU A 83 -6.33 -7.37 17.74
C GLU A 83 -7.82 -7.15 17.48
N GLU A 84 -8.57 -6.66 18.47
CA GLU A 84 -10.00 -6.31 18.32
C GLU A 84 -10.15 -5.14 17.33
N ILE A 85 -9.42 -4.05 17.56
CA ILE A 85 -9.47 -2.85 16.70
C ILE A 85 -8.90 -3.16 15.31
N LYS A 86 -7.84 -3.97 15.20
CA LYS A 86 -7.28 -4.42 13.92
C LYS A 86 -8.28 -5.28 13.14
N ARG A 87 -9.15 -6.04 13.80
CA ARG A 87 -10.23 -6.78 13.12
C ARG A 87 -11.32 -5.85 12.63
N ASP A 88 -11.76 -4.91 13.47
CA ASP A 88 -12.80 -3.93 13.11
C ASP A 88 -12.33 -3.01 11.98
N SER A 89 -11.04 -2.70 11.92
CA SER A 89 -10.47 -1.84 10.87
C SER A 89 -10.51 -2.47 9.48
N LEU A 90 -10.72 -3.79 9.36
CA LEU A 90 -10.96 -4.44 8.06
C LEU A 90 -12.25 -3.95 7.40
N THR A 91 -13.21 -3.42 8.14
CA THR A 91 -14.46 -2.87 7.59
C THR A 91 -14.42 -1.35 7.41
N ALA A 92 -13.23 -0.73 7.43
CA ALA A 92 -13.10 0.70 7.20
C ALA A 92 -13.58 1.11 5.80
N GLU A 93 -14.11 2.32 5.68
CA GLU A 93 -14.52 2.88 4.39
C GLU A 93 -13.31 3.21 3.50
N ILE A 94 -12.16 3.53 4.11
CA ILE A 94 -10.88 3.76 3.44
C ILE A 94 -9.77 3.02 4.19
N ALA A 95 -9.06 2.13 3.51
CA ALA A 95 -7.80 1.59 4.00
C ALA A 95 -6.60 2.13 3.21
N ILE A 96 -5.57 2.55 3.93
CA ILE A 96 -4.29 2.99 3.37
C ILE A 96 -3.30 1.85 3.55
N LEU A 97 -2.78 1.33 2.44
CA LEU A 97 -1.92 0.15 2.40
C LEU A 97 -0.63 0.45 1.63
N GLU A 98 0.37 -0.41 1.84
CA GLU A 98 1.61 -0.41 1.08
C GLU A 98 1.59 -1.64 0.16
N GLY A 99 1.82 -1.44 -1.15
CA GLY A 99 1.98 -2.55 -2.09
C GLY A 99 3.41 -3.06 -2.06
N GLU A 100 3.59 -4.38 -2.24
CA GLU A 100 4.92 -4.99 -2.18
C GLU A 100 5.62 -4.97 -3.53
N PHE A 101 4.94 -5.45 -4.58
CA PHE A 101 5.42 -5.41 -5.96
C PHE A 101 4.26 -5.11 -6.90
N ILE A 102 4.59 -4.59 -8.09
CA ILE A 102 3.64 -4.45 -9.18
C ILE A 102 4.25 -4.97 -10.48
N SER A 103 3.53 -5.84 -11.18
CA SER A 103 3.98 -6.33 -12.49
C SER A 103 3.79 -5.28 -13.59
N GLU A 104 4.53 -5.39 -14.69
CA GLU A 104 4.30 -4.60 -15.91
C GLU A 104 2.89 -4.82 -16.49
N ASP A 105 2.26 -5.96 -16.18
CA ASP A 105 0.85 -6.26 -16.49
C ASP A 105 -0.14 -5.66 -15.48
N GLY A 106 0.31 -4.83 -14.54
CA GLY A 106 -0.52 -4.12 -13.57
C GLY A 106 -1.16 -5.00 -12.48
N GLN A 107 -0.50 -6.11 -12.12
CA GLN A 107 -0.90 -6.95 -10.98
C GLN A 107 -0.15 -6.51 -9.74
N ILE A 108 -0.85 -6.23 -8.65
CA ILE A 108 -0.24 -5.77 -7.40
C ILE A 108 -0.13 -6.95 -6.43
N VAL A 109 1.07 -7.19 -5.94
CA VAL A 109 1.33 -8.18 -4.90
C VAL A 109 1.26 -7.49 -3.54
N MET A 110 0.41 -8.06 -2.68
CA MET A 110 0.26 -7.67 -1.28
C MET A 110 0.89 -8.75 -0.40
N VAL A 111 1.54 -8.35 0.68
CA VAL A 111 2.18 -9.25 1.64
C VAL A 111 1.74 -8.93 3.06
N GLY A 112 1.52 -9.97 3.85
CA GLY A 112 1.09 -9.90 5.25
C GLY A 112 -0.42 -10.13 5.40
N ASP A 113 -0.80 -10.72 6.52
CA ASP A 113 -2.17 -11.18 6.77
C ASP A 113 -3.19 -10.04 6.72
N TYR A 114 -2.89 -8.93 7.41
CA TYR A 114 -3.77 -7.77 7.43
C TYR A 114 -3.87 -7.07 6.07
N ASN A 115 -2.73 -6.70 5.48
CA ASN A 115 -2.71 -5.99 4.20
C ASN A 115 -3.40 -6.80 3.09
N THR A 116 -3.16 -8.12 3.05
CA THR A 116 -3.83 -9.03 2.11
C THR A 116 -5.32 -9.09 2.36
N SER A 117 -5.76 -9.24 3.62
CA SER A 117 -7.18 -9.30 3.96
C SER A 117 -7.93 -8.01 3.63
N SER A 118 -7.32 -6.86 3.99
CA SER A 118 -7.86 -5.53 3.73
C SER A 118 -7.94 -5.23 2.23
N ALA A 119 -6.87 -5.50 1.47
CA ALA A 119 -6.81 -5.24 0.04
C ALA A 119 -7.78 -6.12 -0.77
N LEU A 120 -7.85 -7.41 -0.45
CA LEU A 120 -8.62 -8.35 -1.26
C LEU A 120 -10.11 -8.25 -0.95
N PHE A 121 -10.51 -8.02 0.31
CA PHE A 121 -11.92 -8.05 0.66
C PHE A 121 -12.37 -6.95 1.61
N GLY A 122 -11.56 -6.58 2.60
CA GLY A 122 -11.97 -5.71 3.71
C GLY A 122 -12.56 -4.34 3.31
N ALA A 123 -11.70 -3.33 3.16
CA ALA A 123 -12.16 -1.95 3.10
C ALA A 123 -12.96 -1.62 1.84
N GLU A 124 -13.92 -0.69 1.95
CA GLU A 124 -14.75 -0.30 0.80
C GLU A 124 -13.92 0.33 -0.32
N ASN A 125 -12.96 1.20 0.05
CA ASN A 125 -11.99 1.82 -0.83
C ASN A 125 -10.58 1.59 -0.29
N ILE A 126 -9.61 1.41 -1.19
CA ILE A 126 -8.22 1.21 -0.81
C ILE A 126 -7.32 2.21 -1.53
N ILE A 127 -6.39 2.79 -0.78
CA ILE A 127 -5.33 3.65 -1.28
C ILE A 127 -4.02 2.87 -1.08
N ILE A 128 -3.33 2.55 -2.16
CA ILE A 128 -2.09 1.77 -2.13
C ILE A 128 -0.92 2.66 -2.50
N LEU A 129 0.05 2.78 -1.60
CA LEU A 129 1.34 3.39 -1.87
C LEU A 129 2.26 2.37 -2.56
N LEU A 130 2.82 2.76 -3.69
CA LEU A 130 3.81 2.01 -4.49
C LEU A 130 4.91 2.95 -4.98
N SER A 131 6.04 2.36 -5.36
CA SER A 131 7.23 3.07 -5.84
C SER A 131 7.80 2.43 -7.10
N GLU A 132 8.64 3.19 -7.81
CA GLU A 132 9.23 2.74 -9.07
C GLU A 132 10.13 1.50 -8.93
N ASN A 133 10.89 1.37 -7.84
CA ASN A 133 11.70 0.17 -7.58
C ASN A 133 10.87 -1.12 -7.44
N LYS A 134 9.59 -1.00 -7.08
CA LYS A 134 8.67 -2.13 -6.90
C LYS A 134 8.09 -2.66 -8.21
N ILE A 135 8.39 -2.03 -9.36
CA ILE A 135 7.98 -2.51 -10.68
C ILE A 135 8.83 -3.73 -11.09
N VAL A 136 8.15 -4.85 -11.34
CA VAL A 136 8.75 -6.10 -11.81
C VAL A 136 8.16 -6.53 -13.14
N LYS A 137 8.90 -7.34 -13.90
CA LYS A 137 8.50 -7.73 -15.25
C LYS A 137 7.20 -8.55 -15.28
N ASN A 138 6.98 -9.45 -14.33
CA ASN A 138 5.78 -10.30 -14.27
C ASN A 138 5.52 -10.82 -12.85
N LEU A 139 4.37 -11.46 -12.65
CA LEU A 139 3.95 -12.00 -11.36
C LEU A 139 4.91 -13.07 -10.80
N ASP A 140 5.44 -13.96 -11.63
CA ASP A 140 6.36 -15.01 -11.18
C ASP A 140 7.63 -14.41 -10.54
N ILE A 141 8.18 -13.35 -11.14
CA ILE A 141 9.32 -12.61 -10.58
C ILE A 141 8.95 -11.93 -9.27
N ALA A 142 7.72 -11.39 -9.16
CA ALA A 142 7.23 -10.80 -7.92
C ALA A 142 7.22 -11.84 -6.78
N LEU A 143 6.63 -13.01 -7.03
CA LEU A 143 6.50 -14.09 -6.06
C LEU A 143 7.87 -14.69 -5.67
N ASP A 144 8.78 -14.87 -6.63
CA ASP A 144 10.17 -15.29 -6.36
C ASP A 144 10.92 -14.27 -5.47
N ARG A 145 10.70 -12.97 -5.66
CA ARG A 145 11.26 -11.94 -4.77
C ARG A 145 10.68 -12.01 -3.37
N VAL A 146 9.36 -12.18 -3.24
CA VAL A 146 8.71 -12.36 -1.92
C VAL A 146 9.30 -13.57 -1.18
N GLU A 147 9.51 -14.68 -1.89
CA GLU A 147 10.15 -15.88 -1.34
C GLU A 147 11.55 -15.58 -0.79
N LYS A 148 12.38 -14.85 -1.56
CA LYS A 148 13.73 -14.45 -1.16
C LYS A 148 13.73 -13.47 0.02
N LEU A 149 12.66 -12.71 0.19
CA LEU A 149 12.49 -11.72 1.25
C LEU A 149 11.76 -12.25 2.50
N LYS A 150 11.42 -13.54 2.58
CA LYS A 150 10.75 -14.16 3.75
C LYS A 150 11.33 -13.76 5.10
N LYS A 151 12.66 -13.78 5.24
CA LYS A 151 13.34 -13.40 6.49
C LYS A 151 13.14 -11.92 6.81
N TYR A 152 13.16 -11.06 5.79
CA TYR A 152 12.90 -9.63 5.95
C TYR A 152 11.48 -9.39 6.47
N TYR A 153 10.45 -10.03 5.88
CA TYR A 153 9.07 -9.86 6.33
C TYR A 153 8.85 -10.32 7.76
N LYS A 154 9.50 -11.42 8.18
CA LYS A 154 9.44 -11.86 9.57
C LYS A 154 9.98 -10.78 10.53
N LEU A 155 11.12 -10.18 10.20
CA LEU A 155 11.71 -9.10 11.00
C LEU A 155 10.85 -7.82 10.96
N LYS A 156 10.23 -7.50 9.82
CA LYS A 156 9.27 -6.38 9.69
C LYS A 156 8.09 -6.58 10.64
N ASN A 157 7.47 -7.77 10.63
CA ASN A 157 6.36 -8.11 11.51
C ASN A 157 6.74 -8.05 13.00
N GLU A 158 7.91 -8.57 13.38
CA GLU A 158 8.42 -8.49 14.75
C GLU A 158 8.57 -7.03 15.20
N LYS A 159 9.13 -6.16 14.35
CA LYS A 159 9.30 -4.74 14.66
C LYS A 159 7.97 -3.97 14.73
N LEU A 160 6.97 -4.36 13.94
CA LEU A 160 5.61 -3.81 14.00
C LEU A 160 4.78 -4.41 15.16
N GLY A 161 5.34 -5.34 15.94
CA GLY A 161 4.64 -6.02 17.04
C GLY A 161 3.52 -6.94 16.55
N ASN A 162 3.62 -7.47 15.33
CA ASN A 162 2.69 -8.40 14.71
C ASN A 162 3.22 -9.83 14.84
N LEU A 163 3.46 -10.27 16.08
CA LEU A 163 4.22 -11.49 16.39
C LEU A 163 3.50 -12.79 15.96
N ASN A 164 2.19 -12.73 15.78
CA ASN A 164 1.36 -13.88 15.39
C ASN A 164 1.01 -13.89 13.89
N ASP A 165 1.40 -12.84 13.14
CA ASP A 165 1.04 -12.70 11.74
C ASP A 165 1.92 -13.61 10.87
N GLY A 166 1.29 -14.30 9.93
CA GLY A 166 1.93 -15.09 8.91
C GLY A 166 2.46 -14.27 7.74
N LEU A 167 2.82 -14.99 6.68
CA LEU A 167 3.21 -14.43 5.39
C LEU A 167 2.16 -14.77 4.33
N SER A 168 0.94 -14.23 4.51
CA SER A 168 -0.06 -14.29 3.44
C SER A 168 0.38 -13.47 2.24
N ILE A 169 0.09 -13.97 1.04
CA ILE A 169 0.37 -13.29 -0.23
C ILE A 169 -0.96 -13.15 -0.96
N GLY A 170 -1.30 -11.93 -1.34
CA GLY A 170 -2.47 -11.60 -2.15
C GLY A 170 -2.08 -10.99 -3.49
N VAL A 171 -2.88 -11.22 -4.53
CA VAL A 171 -2.71 -10.59 -5.83
C VAL A 171 -3.97 -9.83 -6.22
N ILE A 172 -3.82 -8.55 -6.51
CA ILE A 172 -4.87 -7.72 -7.12
C ILE A 172 -4.67 -7.76 -8.63
N GLU A 173 -5.58 -8.40 -9.33
CA GLU A 173 -5.50 -8.58 -10.79
C GLU A 173 -5.89 -7.32 -11.58
N ASN A 174 -6.81 -6.52 -11.04
CA ASN A 174 -7.30 -5.29 -11.66
C ASN A 174 -8.10 -4.43 -10.66
N GLY A 175 -8.28 -3.15 -11.00
CA GLY A 175 -9.08 -2.17 -10.25
C GLY A 175 -10.60 -2.38 -10.36
N ARG A 176 -11.06 -3.29 -11.22
CA ARG A 176 -12.48 -3.47 -11.59
C ARG A 176 -13.32 -4.24 -10.57
N LYS A 177 -12.69 -4.81 -9.53
CA LYS A 177 -13.38 -5.69 -8.56
C LYS A 177 -14.64 -5.02 -8.00
N PHE A 178 -14.57 -3.72 -7.70
CA PHE A 178 -15.70 -2.84 -7.41
C PHE A 178 -15.44 -1.46 -8.03
N ASN A 179 -16.48 -0.78 -8.51
CA ASN A 179 -16.34 0.47 -9.28
C ASN A 179 -15.59 1.55 -8.47
N LYS A 180 -14.44 2.02 -9.00
CA LYS A 180 -13.56 3.07 -8.42
C LYS A 180 -13.00 2.77 -7.01
N ARG A 181 -12.76 1.49 -6.70
CA ARG A 181 -12.27 1.05 -5.38
C ARG A 181 -10.80 1.37 -5.10
N ILE A 182 -9.93 1.25 -6.10
CA ILE A 182 -8.48 1.16 -5.87
C ILE A 182 -7.78 2.40 -6.42
N THR A 183 -7.23 3.19 -5.51
CA THR A 183 -6.37 4.33 -5.84
C THR A 183 -4.92 3.99 -5.58
N LEU A 184 -4.05 4.28 -6.53
CA LEU A 184 -2.62 4.08 -6.45
C LEU A 184 -1.93 5.43 -6.29
N ILE A 185 -1.10 5.55 -5.26
CA ILE A 185 -0.15 6.64 -5.10
C ILE A 185 1.21 6.08 -5.49
N PHE A 186 1.73 6.53 -6.63
CA PHE A 186 2.92 5.98 -7.25
C PHE A 186 4.07 7.00 -7.15
N THR A 187 5.06 6.72 -6.32
CA THR A 187 6.22 7.60 -6.14
C THR A 187 7.40 7.20 -7.03
N LEU A 188 8.15 8.20 -7.53
CA LEU A 188 9.42 7.99 -8.23
C LEU A 188 10.61 7.79 -7.29
N GLU A 189 10.47 8.28 -6.05
CA GLU A 189 11.41 7.98 -4.98
C GLU A 189 11.27 6.52 -4.57
N ASP A 190 12.42 5.84 -4.42
CA ASP A 190 12.42 4.45 -4.01
C ASP A 190 11.96 4.37 -2.56
N THR A 191 10.91 3.58 -2.33
CA THR A 191 10.39 3.34 -0.99
C THR A 191 10.67 1.89 -0.63
N GLY A 192 11.27 1.69 0.54
CA GLY A 192 11.57 0.36 1.06
C GLY A 192 12.55 -0.41 0.18
N LEU A 193 12.38 -1.74 0.13
CA LEU A 193 13.14 -2.65 -0.74
C LEU A 193 12.47 -2.78 -2.11
#